data_AF-A0A9D6QSW3-F1
#
_entry.id   AF-A0A9D6QSW3-F1
#
_cell.length_a   1.000
_cell.length_b   1.000
_cell.length_c   1.000
_cell.angle_alpha   90.00
_cell.angle_beta   90.00
_cell.angle_gamma   90.00
#
_symmetry.space_group_name_H-M   'P 1'
#
loop_
_entity.id
_entity.type
_entity.pdbx_description
1 polymer ?
#
loop_
_entity_poly.entity_id
_entity_poly.type
_entity_poly.pdbx_seq_one_letter_code
_entity_poly.pdbx_strand_id
1 'polypeptide(L)'
;MNEIDRGFSLPFDAKGFELDNFFMQFQPDRIVFGSRIHGPGNFYYTLMLRQPSGIIDLHKTYKDNPGNEHKETVMAIRAEAIPHLLKDLRSPLIIALNRLIRTTSIGWLTHRHIFIVKGPFSNEEDMNRVFRLGRKKRLIIDKQLASLETEVLEYPDDIFVCPDGMFLLISCRRKRIRQVGFLHKVTIDRIPQLFWMKDRDLVRFGREFGDLLLQKLKDYEESPKVIQDWLKKRGY
;
A
#
# COMPACT_ATOMS: atom_id res chain seq x y z
N MET A 1 8.57 20.94 -21.60
CA MET A 1 9.04 19.63 -21.11
C MET A 1 8.08 19.21 -20.02
N ASN A 2 7.22 18.24 -20.30
CA ASN A 2 6.05 17.92 -19.48
C ASN A 2 6.49 17.32 -18.13
N GLU A 3 5.81 17.68 -17.04
CA GLU A 3 6.02 17.17 -15.67
C GLU A 3 5.91 15.63 -15.51
N ILE A 4 5.60 14.90 -16.59
CA ILE A 4 5.42 13.44 -16.62
C ILE A 4 6.77 12.69 -16.66
N ASP A 5 7.89 13.36 -16.95
CA ASP A 5 9.22 12.72 -17.05
C ASP A 5 10.00 12.61 -15.72
N ARG A 6 9.45 13.11 -14.60
CA ARG A 6 10.02 12.78 -13.30
C ARG A 6 9.58 11.36 -12.95
N GLY A 7 10.40 10.37 -13.33
CA GLY A 7 10.23 9.00 -12.84
C GLY A 7 10.05 9.03 -11.32
N PHE A 8 8.99 8.41 -10.81
CA PHE A 8 8.73 8.35 -9.37
C PHE A 8 9.90 7.64 -8.68
N SER A 9 10.78 8.39 -8.02
CA SER A 9 11.80 7.86 -7.12
C SER A 9 11.25 7.87 -5.69
N LEU A 10 11.51 6.79 -4.95
CA LEU A 10 11.26 6.82 -3.52
C LEU A 10 12.31 7.70 -2.84
N PRO A 11 12.00 8.28 -1.66
CA PRO A 11 12.99 8.98 -0.85
C PRO A 11 14.29 8.19 -0.70
N PHE A 12 15.42 8.90 -0.67
CA PHE A 12 16.76 8.33 -0.49
C PHE A 12 17.17 7.29 -1.55
N ASP A 13 16.64 7.40 -2.78
CA ASP A 13 16.81 6.40 -3.85
C ASP A 13 16.46 4.97 -3.39
N ALA A 14 15.51 4.87 -2.47
CA ALA A 14 15.09 3.58 -1.96
C ALA A 14 14.48 2.74 -3.09
N LYS A 15 14.72 1.45 -3.02
CA LYS A 15 14.18 0.45 -3.93
C LYS A 15 12.95 -0.23 -3.35
N GLY A 16 12.34 0.30 -2.28
CA GLY A 16 11.20 -0.32 -1.63
C GLY A 16 11.05 0.09 -0.17
N PHE A 17 10.19 -0.62 0.56
CA PHE A 17 9.90 -0.37 1.96
C PHE A 17 9.80 -1.66 2.76
N GLU A 18 10.04 -1.55 4.06
CA GLU A 18 9.96 -2.64 5.04
C GLU A 18 9.19 -2.14 6.26
N LEU A 19 8.09 -2.82 6.56
CA LEU A 19 7.14 -2.48 7.61
C LEU A 19 6.94 -3.73 8.47
N ASP A 20 7.57 -3.72 9.65
CA ASP A 20 7.60 -4.86 10.57
C ASP A 20 8.07 -6.14 9.87
N ASN A 21 7.12 -7.03 9.58
CA ASN A 21 7.37 -8.31 8.95
C ASN A 21 7.11 -8.27 7.44
N PHE A 22 6.48 -7.22 6.92
CA PHE A 22 6.24 -7.08 5.50
C PHE A 22 7.39 -6.35 4.82
N PHE A 23 7.72 -6.75 3.60
CA PHE A 23 8.59 -5.97 2.74
C PHE A 23 8.06 -5.95 1.31
N MET A 24 8.39 -4.87 0.61
CA MET A 24 8.20 -4.73 -0.83
C MET A 24 9.44 -4.09 -1.44
N GLN A 25 9.81 -4.52 -2.64
CA GLN A 25 10.97 -4.05 -3.37
C GLN A 25 10.62 -3.88 -4.85
N PHE A 26 10.83 -2.69 -5.36
CA PHE A 26 10.70 -2.32 -6.75
C PHE A 26 12.03 -2.50 -7.46
N GLN A 27 11.98 -3.17 -8.60
CA GLN A 27 13.06 -3.30 -9.56
C GLN A 27 12.53 -2.89 -10.94
N PRO A 28 13.40 -2.53 -11.90
CA PRO A 28 12.96 -2.04 -13.21
C PRO A 28 12.02 -2.98 -13.97
N ASP A 29 12.14 -4.28 -13.74
CA ASP A 29 11.42 -5.35 -14.44
C ASP A 29 10.48 -6.16 -13.54
N ARG A 30 10.50 -5.95 -12.21
CA ARG A 30 9.75 -6.76 -11.25
C ARG A 30 9.50 -6.09 -9.91
N ILE A 31 8.48 -6.56 -9.21
CA ILE A 31 8.19 -6.21 -7.81
C ILE A 31 8.34 -7.47 -6.96
N VAL A 32 9.10 -7.39 -5.89
CA VAL A 32 9.31 -8.50 -4.94
C VAL A 32 8.70 -8.13 -3.60
N PHE A 33 7.79 -8.93 -3.07
CA PHE A 33 7.15 -8.65 -1.78
C PHE A 33 6.91 -9.93 -0.97
N GLY A 34 6.85 -9.80 0.35
CA GLY A 34 6.68 -10.98 1.22
C GLY A 34 6.50 -10.61 2.68
N SER A 35 6.17 -11.62 3.48
CA SER A 35 5.98 -11.52 4.92
C SER A 35 6.98 -12.42 5.66
N ARG A 36 7.57 -11.90 6.72
CA ARG A 36 8.51 -12.57 7.65
C ARG A 36 7.81 -13.14 8.88
N ILE A 37 6.46 -13.06 8.95
CA ILE A 37 5.66 -13.54 10.10
C ILE A 37 5.75 -15.07 10.24
N HIS A 38 6.05 -15.77 9.16
CA HIS A 38 6.17 -17.22 9.18
C HIS A 38 7.65 -17.59 9.32
N GLY A 39 7.95 -18.43 10.32
CA GLY A 39 9.28 -18.97 10.64
C GLY A 39 9.92 -19.74 9.47
N PRO A 40 10.85 -20.69 9.70
CA PRO A 40 11.74 -21.21 8.65
C PRO A 40 10.95 -21.72 7.44
N GLY A 41 10.94 -20.89 6.40
CA GLY A 41 9.95 -20.93 5.31
C GLY A 41 9.71 -19.52 4.77
N ASN A 42 10.77 -18.73 4.59
CA ASN A 42 10.71 -17.41 3.97
C ASN A 42 10.18 -17.56 2.54
N PHE A 43 8.88 -17.36 2.33
CA PHE A 43 8.34 -17.22 1.00
C PHE A 43 8.20 -15.75 0.62
N TYR A 44 8.41 -15.48 -0.66
CA TYR A 44 8.20 -14.17 -1.24
C TYR A 44 7.58 -14.32 -2.62
N TYR A 45 6.83 -13.33 -3.02
CA TYR A 45 6.25 -13.23 -4.34
C TYR A 45 7.10 -12.32 -5.21
N THR A 46 7.23 -12.68 -6.48
CA THR A 46 7.86 -11.86 -7.52
C THR A 46 6.84 -11.67 -8.64
N LEU A 47 6.41 -10.43 -8.85
CA LEU A 47 5.60 -10.01 -9.99
C LEU A 47 6.54 -9.50 -11.08
N MET A 48 6.63 -10.17 -12.22
CA MET A 48 7.44 -9.70 -13.34
C MET A 48 6.60 -8.79 -14.23
N LEU A 49 7.02 -7.53 -14.38
CA LEU A 49 6.26 -6.49 -15.07
C LEU A 49 6.64 -6.35 -16.53
N ARG A 50 7.92 -6.57 -16.87
CA ARG A 50 8.46 -6.28 -18.20
C ARG A 50 9.15 -7.51 -18.77
N GLN A 51 8.36 -8.34 -19.45
CA GLN A 51 8.88 -9.51 -20.15
C GLN A 51 8.77 -9.33 -21.66
N PRO A 52 9.79 -9.71 -22.46
CA PRO A 52 9.71 -9.73 -23.92
C PRO A 52 8.57 -10.58 -24.48
N SER A 53 8.04 -11.51 -23.68
CA SER A 53 6.91 -12.38 -24.03
C SER A 53 5.56 -11.67 -24.02
N GLY A 54 5.46 -10.46 -23.46
CA GLY A 54 4.17 -9.82 -23.21
C GLY A 54 3.33 -10.54 -22.16
N ILE A 55 3.92 -11.40 -21.32
CA ILE A 55 3.26 -12.04 -20.18
C ILE A 55 3.76 -11.41 -18.89
N ILE A 56 2.82 -11.10 -17.99
CA ILE A 56 3.06 -10.67 -16.62
C ILE A 56 2.71 -11.86 -15.73
N ASP A 57 3.69 -12.35 -14.97
CA ASP A 57 3.54 -13.50 -14.09
C ASP A 57 3.88 -13.17 -12.64
N LEU A 58 3.23 -13.90 -11.74
CA LEU A 58 3.44 -13.86 -10.30
C LEU A 58 4.01 -15.21 -9.88
N HIS A 59 5.23 -15.22 -9.37
CA HIS A 59 5.85 -16.43 -8.82
C HIS A 59 5.95 -16.34 -7.31
N LYS A 60 5.65 -17.44 -6.63
CA LYS A 60 5.99 -17.67 -5.24
C LYS A 60 7.32 -18.40 -5.18
N THR A 61 8.30 -17.81 -4.52
CA THR A 61 9.54 -18.48 -4.17
C THR A 61 9.51 -18.85 -2.71
N TYR A 62 9.81 -20.10 -2.36
CA TYR A 62 9.87 -20.57 -0.97
C TYR A 62 10.99 -21.58 -0.79
N LYS A 63 11.39 -21.83 0.46
CA LYS A 63 12.34 -22.89 0.80
C LYS A 63 11.64 -24.03 1.50
N ASP A 64 11.91 -25.25 1.07
CA ASP A 64 11.46 -26.47 1.76
C ASP A 64 12.38 -26.78 2.96
N ASN A 65 12.06 -27.84 3.70
CA ASN A 65 12.86 -28.33 4.83
C ASN A 65 13.82 -29.45 4.36
N PRO A 66 14.70 -29.18 3.38
CA PRO A 66 16.15 -29.15 3.60
C PRO A 66 16.84 -27.84 3.14
N GLY A 67 16.06 -26.81 2.77
CA GLY A 67 16.55 -25.49 2.36
C GLY A 67 16.64 -25.26 0.85
N ASN A 68 16.09 -26.17 0.04
CA ASN A 68 16.03 -26.03 -1.41
C ASN A 68 15.03 -24.94 -1.80
N GLU A 69 15.40 -24.12 -2.78
CA GLU A 69 14.54 -23.08 -3.30
C GLU A 69 13.57 -23.65 -4.35
N HIS A 70 12.28 -23.48 -4.10
CA HIS A 70 11.20 -23.83 -5.01
C HIS A 70 10.57 -22.56 -5.58
N LYS A 71 10.20 -22.61 -6.86
CA LYS A 71 9.49 -21.53 -7.55
C LYS A 71 8.21 -22.08 -8.15
N GLU A 72 7.10 -21.47 -7.78
CA GLU A 72 5.76 -21.83 -8.23
C GLU A 72 5.13 -20.62 -8.93
N THR A 73 4.72 -20.78 -10.18
CA THR A 73 3.91 -19.76 -10.86
C THR A 73 2.49 -19.80 -10.29
N VAL A 74 2.10 -18.71 -9.65
CA VAL A 74 0.78 -18.55 -9.01
C VAL A 74 -0.25 -18.01 -9.99
N MET A 75 0.21 -17.21 -10.96
CA MET A 75 -0.65 -16.55 -11.95
C MET A 75 0.21 -16.11 -13.13
N ALA A 76 -0.37 -16.15 -14.33
CA ALA A 76 0.19 -15.51 -15.52
C ALA A 76 -0.94 -14.91 -16.37
N ILE A 77 -0.75 -13.68 -16.81
CA ILE A 77 -1.70 -12.95 -17.67
C ILE A 77 -0.96 -12.24 -18.80
N ARG A 78 -1.62 -12.00 -19.93
CA ARG A 78 -1.01 -11.17 -20.98
C ARG A 78 -1.02 -9.70 -20.59
N ALA A 79 0.05 -9.00 -20.92
CA ALA A 79 0.16 -7.55 -20.72
C ALA A 79 -0.95 -6.79 -21.46
N GLU A 80 -1.38 -7.28 -22.62
CA GLU A 80 -2.50 -6.70 -23.38
C GLU A 80 -3.86 -6.87 -22.70
N ALA A 81 -3.99 -7.80 -21.74
CA ALA A 81 -5.20 -7.97 -20.95
C ALA A 81 -5.31 -6.96 -19.80
N ILE A 82 -4.20 -6.31 -19.39
CA ILE A 82 -4.19 -5.35 -18.27
C ILE A 82 -5.18 -4.20 -18.48
N PRO A 83 -5.25 -3.52 -19.64
CA PRO A 83 -6.24 -2.47 -19.86
C PRO A 83 -7.68 -2.95 -19.69
N HIS A 84 -7.99 -4.18 -20.12
CA HIS A 84 -9.31 -4.79 -19.98
C HIS A 84 -9.63 -5.12 -18.52
N LEU A 85 -8.69 -5.73 -17.80
CA LEU A 85 -8.81 -5.97 -16.37
C LEU A 85 -9.04 -4.66 -15.59
N LEU A 86 -8.27 -3.60 -15.89
CA LEU A 86 -8.44 -2.30 -15.24
C LEU A 86 -9.80 -1.67 -15.57
N LYS A 87 -10.30 -1.85 -16.79
CA LYS A 87 -11.64 -1.40 -17.18
C LYS A 87 -12.73 -2.10 -16.39
N ASP A 88 -12.62 -3.41 -16.20
CA ASP A 88 -13.57 -4.22 -15.42
C ASP A 88 -13.55 -3.86 -13.93
N LEU A 89 -12.38 -3.50 -13.41
CA LEU A 89 -12.21 -3.07 -12.02
C LEU A 89 -12.61 -1.62 -11.75
N ARG A 90 -12.71 -0.78 -12.79
CA ARG A 90 -12.92 0.67 -12.63
C ARG A 90 -14.18 1.00 -11.84
N SER A 91 -15.34 0.52 -12.26
CA SER A 91 -16.61 0.85 -11.61
C SER A 91 -16.68 0.31 -10.17
N PRO A 92 -16.33 -0.96 -9.91
CA PRO A 92 -16.24 -1.47 -8.54
C PRO A 92 -15.25 -0.69 -7.66
N LEU A 93 -14.08 -0.33 -8.19
CA LEU A 93 -13.08 0.45 -7.46
C LEU A 93 -13.63 1.82 -7.05
N ILE A 94 -14.27 2.55 -7.97
CA ILE A 94 -14.88 3.86 -7.68
C ILE A 94 -15.95 3.72 -6.59
N ILE A 95 -16.84 2.72 -6.69
CA ILE A 95 -17.88 2.47 -5.69
C ILE A 95 -17.25 2.16 -4.32
N ALA A 96 -16.20 1.34 -4.30
CA ALA A 96 -15.50 0.96 -3.08
C ALA A 96 -14.77 2.16 -2.44
N LEU A 97 -14.10 2.99 -3.23
CA LEU A 97 -13.45 4.24 -2.79
C LEU A 97 -14.47 5.24 -2.23
N ASN A 98 -15.63 5.41 -2.88
CA ASN A 98 -16.69 6.29 -2.39
C ASN A 98 -17.29 5.85 -1.05
N ARG A 99 -17.24 4.55 -0.72
CA ARG A 99 -17.68 4.04 0.59
C ARG A 99 -16.62 4.23 1.68
N LEU A 100 -15.35 4.30 1.26
CA LEU A 100 -14.19 4.41 2.12
C LEU A 100 -13.92 5.85 2.57
N ILE A 101 -13.97 6.80 1.62
CA ILE A 101 -13.66 8.20 1.84
C ILE A 101 -14.95 8.95 2.18
N ARG A 102 -14.93 9.69 3.29
CA ARG A 102 -16.08 10.49 3.72
C ARG A 102 -15.63 11.88 4.07
N THR A 103 -16.44 12.88 3.74
CA THR A 103 -16.26 14.20 4.32
C THR A 103 -16.49 14.15 5.82
N THR A 104 -15.78 14.99 6.56
CA THR A 104 -15.96 15.15 7.99
C THR A 104 -15.83 16.62 8.38
N SER A 105 -16.25 16.93 9.60
CA SER A 105 -16.05 18.24 10.22
C SER A 105 -15.45 18.08 11.60
N ILE A 106 -14.77 19.12 12.05
CA ILE A 106 -14.16 19.16 13.39
C ILE A 106 -15.23 18.97 14.47
N GLY A 107 -16.36 19.67 14.36
CA GLY A 107 -17.46 19.52 15.30
C GLY A 107 -17.96 18.08 15.46
N TRP A 108 -18.01 17.32 14.36
CA TRP A 108 -18.37 15.90 14.40
C TRP A 108 -17.32 15.05 15.12
N LEU A 109 -16.03 15.28 14.87
CA LEU A 109 -14.93 14.56 15.55
C LEU A 109 -14.94 14.82 17.06
N THR A 110 -15.03 16.09 17.45
CA THR A 110 -15.08 16.53 18.84
C THR A 110 -16.28 15.92 19.57
N HIS A 111 -17.48 15.99 18.98
CA HIS A 111 -18.70 15.39 19.54
C HIS A 111 -18.58 13.86 19.74
N ARG A 112 -17.75 13.19 18.94
CA ARG A 112 -17.52 11.73 19.03
C ARG A 112 -16.34 11.35 19.93
N HIS A 113 -15.71 12.33 20.60
CA HIS A 113 -14.47 12.14 21.38
C HIS A 113 -13.38 11.48 20.53
N ILE A 114 -13.18 12.00 19.32
CA ILE A 114 -12.13 11.59 18.40
C ILE A 114 -11.11 12.73 18.35
N PHE A 115 -9.88 12.41 18.69
CA PHE A 115 -8.73 13.31 18.70
C PHE A 115 -7.92 13.13 17.42
N ILE A 116 -7.34 14.23 16.95
CA ILE A 116 -6.48 14.27 15.78
C ILE A 116 -5.05 14.16 16.27
N VAL A 117 -4.31 13.22 15.68
CA VAL A 117 -2.90 12.98 16.00
C VAL A 117 -2.09 13.29 14.76
N LYS A 118 -1.23 14.30 14.88
CA LYS A 118 -0.20 14.61 13.91
C LYS A 118 0.92 13.59 14.07
N GLY A 119 1.16 12.84 13.00
CA GLY A 119 2.27 11.89 12.94
C GLY A 119 3.36 12.39 12.00
N PRO A 120 4.48 11.66 11.91
CA PRO A 120 5.62 12.04 11.08
C PRO A 120 5.37 11.87 9.56
N PHE A 121 4.13 11.63 9.14
CA PHE A 121 3.75 11.43 7.75
C PHE A 121 2.93 12.61 7.21
N SER A 122 3.02 13.77 7.88
CA SER A 122 2.25 14.96 7.51
C SER A 122 2.84 15.68 6.30
N ASN A 123 4.16 15.61 6.10
CA ASN A 123 4.87 16.17 4.94
C ASN A 123 6.20 15.41 4.67
N GLU A 124 6.89 15.75 3.58
CA GLU A 124 8.14 15.09 3.17
C GLU A 124 9.29 15.28 4.17
N GLU A 125 9.37 16.44 4.83
CA GLU A 125 10.41 16.72 5.82
C GLU A 125 10.24 15.83 7.06
N ASP A 126 9.02 15.73 7.58
CA ASP A 126 8.67 14.85 8.70
C ASP A 126 8.97 13.38 8.34
N MET A 127 8.63 12.97 7.11
CA MET A 127 8.92 11.63 6.60
C MET A 127 10.43 11.36 6.59
N ASN A 128 11.23 12.30 6.09
CA ASN A 128 12.68 12.13 5.99
C ASN A 128 13.37 12.02 7.36
N ARG A 129 12.77 12.54 8.44
CA ARG A 129 13.29 12.41 9.81
C ARG A 129 13.08 11.01 10.39
N VAL A 130 11.99 10.34 10.03
CA VAL A 130 11.61 9.04 10.62
C VAL A 130 11.95 7.85 9.74
N PHE A 131 12.12 8.06 8.43
CA PHE A 131 12.56 7.01 7.53
C PHE A 131 14.08 6.95 7.49
N ARG A 132 14.60 5.72 7.54
CA ARG A 132 16.02 5.44 7.27
C ARG A 132 16.17 4.41 6.17
N LEU A 133 17.29 4.48 5.46
CA LEU A 133 17.63 3.48 4.46
C LEU A 133 18.18 2.22 5.13
N GLY A 134 17.46 1.10 4.99
CA GLY A 134 17.91 -0.22 5.42
C GLY A 134 18.99 -0.81 4.50
N ARG A 135 19.66 -1.87 4.97
CA ARG A 135 20.77 -2.55 4.24
C ARG A 135 20.40 -3.01 2.83
N LYS A 136 19.13 -3.33 2.56
CA LYS A 136 18.63 -3.75 1.23
C LYS A 136 18.14 -2.58 0.36
N LYS A 137 18.53 -1.35 0.67
CA LYS A 137 17.97 -0.11 0.10
C LYS A 137 16.45 -0.03 0.22
N ARG A 138 15.91 -0.41 1.37
CA ARG A 138 14.47 -0.33 1.66
C ARG A 138 14.25 0.71 2.74
N LEU A 139 13.23 1.53 2.61
CA LEU A 139 12.81 2.45 3.66
C LEU A 139 12.32 1.66 4.86
N ILE A 140 12.87 1.99 6.02
CA ILE A 140 12.47 1.44 7.32
C ILE A 140 12.03 2.62 8.18
N ILE A 141 10.87 2.48 8.84
CA ILE A 141 10.44 3.46 9.85
C ILE A 141 11.27 3.24 11.12
N ASP A 142 11.96 4.28 11.57
CA ASP A 142 12.48 4.34 12.93
C ASP A 142 11.32 4.59 13.89
N LYS A 143 10.92 3.52 14.60
CA LYS A 143 9.76 3.57 15.50
C LYS A 143 9.98 4.52 16.69
N GLN A 144 11.22 4.70 17.14
CA GLN A 144 11.50 5.58 18.28
C GLN A 144 11.34 7.02 17.83
N LEU A 145 11.96 7.40 16.71
CA LEU A 145 11.79 8.74 16.14
C LEU A 145 10.34 9.00 15.75
N ALA A 146 9.66 8.04 15.13
CA ALA A 146 8.25 8.18 14.79
C ALA A 146 7.35 8.40 16.02
N SER A 147 7.69 7.80 17.16
CA SER A 147 6.95 8.02 18.41
C SER A 147 7.21 9.40 19.01
N LEU A 148 8.43 9.93 18.88
CA LEU A 148 8.80 11.26 19.35
C LEU A 148 8.16 12.39 18.51
N GLU A 149 8.02 12.16 17.20
CA GLU A 149 7.39 13.10 16.26
C GLU A 149 5.85 12.99 16.24
N THR A 150 5.26 12.16 17.12
CA THR A 150 3.81 12.01 17.22
C THR A 150 3.24 12.94 18.27
N GLU A 151 2.29 13.78 17.87
CA GLU A 151 1.66 14.79 18.71
C GLU A 151 0.14 14.68 18.62
N VAL A 152 -0.56 14.71 19.75
CA VAL A 152 -2.02 14.86 19.78
C VAL A 152 -2.34 16.34 19.75
N LEU A 153 -3.12 16.79 18.76
CA LEU A 153 -3.54 18.19 18.71
C LEU A 153 -4.45 18.49 19.91
N GLU A 154 -4.05 19.45 20.73
CA GLU A 154 -4.83 19.90 21.89
C GLU A 154 -6.14 20.54 21.43
N TYR A 155 -6.06 21.42 20.44
CA TYR A 155 -7.21 22.06 19.81
C TYR A 155 -7.44 21.45 18.42
N PRO A 156 -8.60 20.81 18.17
CA PRO A 156 -8.87 20.21 16.87
C PRO A 156 -8.77 21.19 15.69
N ASP A 157 -9.08 22.47 15.90
CA ASP A 157 -9.00 23.53 14.89
C ASP A 157 -7.56 23.82 14.42
N ASP A 158 -6.54 23.44 15.20
CA ASP A 158 -5.12 23.57 14.82
C ASP A 158 -4.77 22.75 13.57
N ILE A 159 -5.62 21.79 13.18
CA ILE A 159 -5.45 21.10 11.89
C ILE A 159 -5.45 22.08 10.70
N PHE A 160 -6.16 23.21 10.79
CA PHE A 160 -6.21 24.16 9.69
C PHE A 160 -4.91 24.93 9.49
N VAL A 161 -4.07 25.05 10.52
CA VAL A 161 -2.72 25.63 10.41
C VAL A 161 -1.66 24.59 10.03
N CYS A 162 -1.95 23.29 10.20
CA CYS A 162 -1.05 22.22 9.75
C CYS A 162 -0.94 22.20 8.21
N PRO A 163 0.15 21.68 7.62
CA PRO A 163 0.20 21.38 6.20
C PRO A 163 -0.90 20.41 5.76
N ASP A 164 -1.24 20.41 4.48
CA ASP A 164 -2.04 19.34 3.88
C ASP A 164 -1.30 18.01 4.04
N GLY A 165 -2.03 16.95 4.37
CA GLY A 165 -1.41 15.70 4.76
C GLY A 165 -2.35 14.72 5.44
N MET A 166 -1.78 13.62 5.92
CA MET A 166 -2.51 12.57 6.60
C MET A 166 -2.25 12.60 8.12
N PHE A 167 -3.32 12.47 8.88
CA PHE A 167 -3.33 12.49 10.34
C PHE A 167 -3.99 11.21 10.85
N LEU A 168 -3.61 10.78 12.05
CA LEU A 168 -4.22 9.65 12.73
C LEU A 168 -5.44 10.11 13.53
N LEU A 169 -6.48 9.29 13.59
CA LEU A 169 -7.66 9.54 14.42
C LEU A 169 -7.72 8.55 15.57
N ILE A 170 -7.76 9.06 16.79
CA ILE A 170 -7.82 8.26 18.02
C ILE A 170 -9.13 8.55 18.74
N SER A 171 -9.90 7.51 19.07
CA SER A 171 -11.07 7.65 19.93
C SER A 171 -10.71 7.29 21.37
N CYS A 172 -11.12 8.13 22.31
CA CYS A 172 -10.97 7.90 23.76
C CYS A 172 -12.29 7.53 24.44
N ARG A 173 -13.30 7.13 23.66
CA ARG A 173 -14.64 6.83 24.18
C ARG A 173 -14.60 5.62 25.13
N ARG A 174 -15.34 5.71 26.25
CA ARG A 174 -15.43 4.65 27.30
C ARG A 174 -14.08 4.27 27.92
N LYS A 175 -13.17 5.24 28.11
CA LYS A 175 -11.83 5.03 28.70
C LYS A 175 -10.96 4.04 27.93
N ARG A 176 -11.25 3.80 26.64
CA ARG A 176 -10.41 3.00 25.76
C ARG A 176 -9.85 3.90 24.69
N ILE A 177 -8.51 3.99 24.65
CA ILE A 177 -7.78 4.67 23.59
C ILE A 177 -7.62 3.66 22.45
N ARG A 178 -8.10 4.03 21.26
CA ARG A 178 -7.90 3.21 20.06
C ARG A 178 -7.82 4.09 18.82
N GLN A 179 -6.99 3.68 17.87
CA GLN A 179 -7.10 4.18 16.51
C GLN A 179 -8.48 3.81 15.95
N VAL A 180 -9.10 4.76 15.25
CA VAL A 180 -10.40 4.57 14.59
C VAL A 180 -10.37 4.87 13.10
N GLY A 181 -9.30 5.48 12.61
CA GLY A 181 -9.14 5.85 11.22
C GLY A 181 -8.00 6.81 10.97
N PHE A 182 -8.01 7.34 9.75
CA PHE A 182 -7.13 8.38 9.26
C PHE A 182 -7.97 9.58 8.83
N LEU A 183 -7.39 10.76 8.96
CA LEU A 183 -7.92 12.02 8.47
C LEU A 183 -6.96 12.57 7.42
N HIS A 184 -7.50 13.05 6.31
CA HIS A 184 -6.74 13.68 5.25
C HIS A 184 -7.23 15.11 5.11
N LYS A 185 -6.32 16.06 5.28
CA LYS A 185 -6.56 17.47 4.99
C LYS A 185 -6.02 17.77 3.61
N VAL A 186 -6.86 18.36 2.76
CA VAL A 186 -6.48 18.81 1.42
C VAL A 186 -7.06 20.20 1.20
N THR A 187 -6.24 21.12 0.73
CA THR A 187 -6.65 22.48 0.38
C THR A 187 -6.92 22.55 -1.11
N ILE A 188 -8.19 22.70 -1.47
CA ILE A 188 -8.66 22.82 -2.85
C ILE A 188 -9.17 24.25 -3.04
N ASP A 189 -8.63 24.97 -4.03
CA ASP A 189 -9.00 26.37 -4.29
C ASP A 189 -8.92 27.27 -3.05
N ARG A 190 -7.86 27.08 -2.24
CA ARG A 190 -7.62 27.77 -0.95
C ARG A 190 -8.61 27.43 0.16
N ILE A 191 -9.49 26.46 -0.04
CA ILE A 191 -10.47 26.00 0.94
C ILE A 191 -9.99 24.66 1.51
N PRO A 192 -9.66 24.57 2.81
CA PRO A 192 -9.27 23.30 3.42
C PRO A 192 -10.49 22.39 3.56
N GLN A 193 -10.35 21.16 3.09
CA GLN A 193 -11.34 20.09 3.19
C GLN A 193 -10.79 18.94 4.02
N LEU A 194 -11.67 18.32 4.79
CA LEU A 194 -11.34 17.22 5.68
C LEU A 194 -12.07 15.95 5.23
N PHE A 195 -11.29 14.92 4.92
CA PHE A 195 -11.79 13.61 4.56
C PHE A 195 -11.30 12.58 5.56
N TRP A 196 -12.16 11.69 6.02
CA TRP A 196 -11.75 10.62 6.93
C TRP A 196 -12.04 9.24 6.35
N MET A 197 -11.15 8.31 6.68
CA MET A 197 -11.25 6.90 6.35
C MET A 197 -11.21 6.10 7.65
N LYS A 198 -12.25 5.32 7.90
CA LYS A 198 -12.37 4.52 9.12
C LYS A 198 -11.57 3.22 8.99
N ASP A 199 -10.82 2.83 10.01
CA ASP A 199 -9.99 1.61 9.97
C ASP A 199 -10.78 0.36 9.59
N ARG A 200 -12.00 0.21 10.14
CA ARG A 200 -12.87 -0.94 9.81
C ARG A 200 -13.28 -0.95 8.34
N ASP A 201 -13.49 0.22 7.76
CA ASP A 201 -13.89 0.36 6.37
C ASP A 201 -12.68 0.15 5.45
N LEU A 202 -11.47 0.55 5.87
CA LEU A 202 -10.20 0.22 5.20
C LEU A 202 -9.96 -1.29 5.16
N VAL A 203 -10.11 -1.98 6.29
CA VAL A 203 -9.95 -3.45 6.35
C VAL A 203 -11.00 -4.15 5.49
N ARG A 204 -12.26 -3.67 5.54
CA ARG A 204 -13.32 -4.22 4.69
C ARG A 204 -13.04 -3.97 3.22
N PHE A 205 -12.61 -2.76 2.84
CA PHE A 205 -12.20 -2.40 1.49
C PHE A 205 -11.09 -3.33 1.00
N GLY A 206 -10.02 -3.50 1.77
CA GLY A 206 -8.90 -4.35 1.39
C GLY A 206 -9.30 -5.79 1.15
N ARG A 207 -10.22 -6.34 1.96
CA ARG A 207 -10.77 -7.68 1.76
C ARG A 207 -11.68 -7.76 0.53
N GLU A 208 -12.74 -6.95 0.48
CA GLU A 208 -13.75 -6.99 -0.59
C GLU A 208 -13.12 -6.71 -1.96
N PHE A 209 -12.25 -5.69 -2.04
CA PHE A 209 -11.56 -5.35 -3.27
C PHE A 209 -10.49 -6.39 -3.63
N GLY A 210 -9.79 -6.94 -2.63
CA GLY A 210 -8.83 -8.04 -2.83
C GLY A 210 -9.50 -9.27 -3.43
N ASP A 211 -10.62 -9.71 -2.86
CA ASP A 211 -11.39 -10.86 -3.35
C ASP A 211 -11.91 -10.63 -4.78
N LEU A 212 -12.43 -9.43 -5.05
CA LEU A 212 -12.87 -9.04 -6.40
C LEU A 212 -11.71 -9.04 -7.39
N LEU A 213 -10.57 -8.44 -7.02
CA LEU A 213 -9.38 -8.41 -7.87
C LEU A 213 -8.91 -9.83 -8.20
N LEU A 214 -8.86 -10.72 -7.20
CA LEU A 214 -8.50 -12.12 -7.40
C LEU A 214 -9.49 -12.86 -8.30
N GLN A 215 -10.79 -12.62 -8.12
CA GLN A 215 -11.82 -13.17 -9.01
C GLN A 215 -11.62 -12.70 -10.44
N LYS A 216 -11.39 -11.40 -10.64
CA LYS A 216 -11.18 -10.84 -11.98
C LYS A 216 -9.89 -11.29 -12.61
N LEU A 217 -8.81 -11.43 -11.85
CA LEU A 217 -7.55 -11.95 -12.39
C LEU A 217 -7.70 -13.38 -12.94
N LYS A 218 -8.55 -14.22 -12.34
CA LYS A 218 -8.85 -15.56 -12.88
C LYS A 218 -9.54 -15.53 -14.24
N ASP A 219 -10.37 -14.52 -14.51
CA ASP A 219 -11.04 -14.35 -15.81
C ASP A 219 -10.01 -14.11 -16.95
N TYR A 220 -8.81 -13.64 -16.60
CA TYR A 220 -7.72 -13.31 -17.53
C TYR A 220 -6.51 -14.25 -17.41
N GLU A 221 -6.59 -15.28 -16.58
CA GLU A 221 -5.49 -16.22 -16.33
C GLU A 221 -5.24 -17.10 -17.56
N GLU A 222 -3.98 -17.16 -18.00
CA GLU A 222 -3.59 -18.03 -19.10
C GLU A 222 -3.65 -19.50 -18.68
N SER A 223 -4.08 -20.36 -19.61
CA SER A 223 -4.19 -21.79 -19.30
C SER A 223 -2.84 -22.39 -18.88
N PRO A 224 -2.82 -23.37 -17.96
CA PRO A 224 -1.59 -24.06 -17.55
C PRO A 224 -0.80 -24.62 -18.73
N LYS A 225 -1.47 -25.03 -19.82
CA LYS A 225 -0.83 -25.51 -21.04
C LYS A 225 -0.04 -24.40 -21.75
N VAL A 226 -0.61 -23.21 -21.90
CA VAL A 226 0.08 -22.06 -22.49
C VAL A 226 1.28 -21.65 -21.63
N ILE A 227 1.13 -21.71 -20.31
CA ILE A 227 2.22 -21.44 -19.36
C ILE A 227 3.33 -22.50 -19.48
N GLN A 228 2.99 -23.79 -19.55
CA GLN A 228 3.94 -24.90 -19.70
C GLN A 228 4.66 -24.89 -21.05
N ASP A 229 3.94 -24.65 -22.14
CA ASP A 229 4.52 -24.50 -23.48
C ASP A 229 5.45 -23.29 -23.54
N TRP A 230 5.18 -22.25 -22.74
CA TRP A 230 6.05 -21.09 -22.56
C TRP A 230 7.28 -21.38 -21.69
N LEU A 231 7.12 -22.04 -20.54
CA LEU A 231 8.22 -22.44 -19.65
C LEU A 231 9.25 -23.32 -20.39
N LYS A 232 8.74 -24.30 -21.17
CA LYS A 232 9.57 -25.17 -22.01
C LYS A 232 10.39 -24.41 -23.05
N LYS A 233 9.86 -23.34 -23.65
CA LYS A 233 10.60 -22.49 -24.59
C LYS A 233 11.77 -21.73 -23.93
N ARG A 234 11.83 -21.68 -22.60
CA ARG A 234 12.84 -20.94 -21.83
C ARG A 234 13.79 -21.82 -21.00
N GLY A 235 13.67 -23.15 -21.10
CA GLY A 235 14.53 -24.07 -20.36
C GLY A 235 14.28 -24.07 -18.84
N TYR A 236 13.06 -23.72 -18.43
CA TYR A 236 12.53 -24.05 -17.10
C TYR A 236 11.88 -25.43 -17.09
#